data_AF-A0A7C5QNR4-F1
#
_entry.id   AF-A0A7C5QNR4-F1
#
_cell.length_a   1.000
_cell.length_b   1.000
_cell.length_c   1.000
_cell.angle_alpha   90.00
_cell.angle_beta   90.00
_cell.angle_gamma   90.00
#
_symmetry.space_group_name_H-M   'P 1'
#
loop_
_entity.id
_entity.type
_entity.pdbx_description
1 polymer ?
#
loop_
_entity_poly.entity_id
_entity_poly.type
_entity_poly.pdbx_seq_one_letter_code
_entity_poly.pdbx_strand_id
1 'polypeptide(L)' 'MTNNERIFWGVPIDPNSANLEELMLIEGIGPKRAEAILNLKKEKGVIKYFDEIQNLSGFDKKTIENLRKYFILK' A
#
# COMPACT_ATOMS: atom_id res chain seq x y z
N MET A 1 -5.02 14.25 10.78
CA MET A 1 -5.68 13.52 9.68
C MET A 1 -5.31 12.05 9.79
N THR A 2 -6.31 11.20 9.90
CA THR A 2 -6.22 9.74 9.78
C THR A 2 -5.89 9.32 8.35
N ASN A 3 -5.49 8.07 8.12
CA ASN A 3 -5.25 7.58 6.75
C ASN A 3 -6.54 7.63 5.92
N ASN A 4 -7.69 7.30 6.50
CA ASN A 4 -9.00 7.43 5.84
C ASN A 4 -9.27 8.85 5.34
N GLU A 5 -9.01 9.87 6.17
CA GLU A 5 -9.15 11.27 5.73
C GLU A 5 -8.16 11.62 4.62
N ARG A 6 -6.91 11.15 4.72
CA ARG A 6 -5.90 11.38 3.68
C ARG A 6 -6.31 10.79 2.34
N ILE A 7 -6.81 9.56 2.33
CA ILE A 7 -7.31 8.88 1.12
C ILE A 7 -8.45 9.68 0.49
N PHE A 8 -9.41 10.14 1.30
CA PHE A 8 -10.54 10.93 0.81
C PHE A 8 -10.10 12.23 0.12
N TRP A 9 -9.08 12.90 0.67
CA TRP A 9 -8.52 14.12 0.09
C TRP A 9 -7.46 13.89 -0.99
N GLY A 10 -7.22 12.64 -1.41
CA GLY A 10 -6.19 12.29 -2.39
C GLY A 10 -4.77 12.56 -1.89
N VAL A 11 -4.58 12.63 -0.58
CA VAL A 11 -3.29 12.82 0.05
C VAL A 11 -2.61 11.45 0.24
N PRO A 12 -1.37 11.26 -0.22
CA PRO A 12 -0.69 9.98 -0.09
C PRO A 12 -0.52 9.52 1.37
N ILE A 13 -0.58 8.21 1.60
CA ILE A 13 -0.43 7.54 2.89
C ILE A 13 0.82 6.65 2.92
N ASP A 14 1.34 6.36 4.11
CA ASP A 14 2.45 5.41 4.26
C ASP A 14 1.90 4.00 4.46
N PRO A 15 2.17 3.03 3.57
CA PRO A 15 1.71 1.65 3.72
C PRO A 15 2.23 0.98 4.99
N ASN A 16 3.34 1.45 5.57
CA ASN A 16 3.83 0.94 6.86
C ASN A 16 2.93 1.32 8.03
N SER A 17 2.14 2.38 7.89
CA SER A 17 1.18 2.85 8.90
C SER A 17 -0.26 2.42 8.65
N ALA A 18 -0.54 1.85 7.47
CA ALA A 18 -1.89 1.48 7.06
C ALA A 18 -2.32 0.13 7.62
N ASN A 19 -3.61 0.01 7.94
CA ASN A 19 -4.25 -1.26 8.29
C ASN A 19 -4.90 -1.93 7.05
N LEU A 20 -5.46 -3.14 7.23
CA LEU A 20 -6.06 -3.92 6.14
C LEU A 20 -7.17 -3.15 5.42
N GLU A 21 -8.09 -2.55 6.17
CA GLU A 21 -9.24 -1.81 5.63
C GLU A 21 -8.78 -0.56 4.89
N GLU A 22 -7.83 0.18 5.45
CA GLU A 22 -7.24 1.38 4.85
C GLU A 22 -6.53 1.06 3.53
N LEU A 23 -5.78 -0.04 3.48
CA LEU A 23 -5.15 -0.51 2.25
C LEU A 23 -6.21 -0.88 1.20
N MET A 24 -7.32 -1.50 1.61
CA MET A 24 -8.42 -1.89 0.71
C MET A 24 -9.23 -0.71 0.16
N LEU A 25 -9.14 0.47 0.77
CA LEU A 25 -9.72 1.70 0.22
C LEU A 25 -8.95 2.24 -1.00
N ILE A 26 -7.73 1.75 -1.24
CA ILE A 26 -6.92 2.16 -2.39
C ILE A 26 -7.41 1.44 -3.65
N GLU A 27 -7.66 2.21 -4.71
CA GLU A 27 -8.07 1.66 -6.00
C GLU A 27 -7.07 0.61 -6.49
N GLY A 28 -7.57 -0.59 -6.79
CA GLY A 28 -6.75 -1.72 -7.22
C GLY A 28 -6.15 -2.54 -6.08
N ILE A 29 -6.42 -2.24 -4.80
CA ILE A 29 -6.04 -3.11 -3.68
C ILE A 29 -7.27 -3.84 -3.13
N GLY A 30 -7.39 -5.12 -3.49
CA GLY A 30 -8.35 -6.03 -2.87
C GLY A 30 -7.78 -6.72 -1.62
N PRO A 31 -8.57 -7.56 -0.93
CA PRO A 31 -8.18 -8.19 0.33
C PRO A 31 -6.86 -8.96 0.24
N LYS A 32 -6.69 -9.77 -0.82
CA LYS A 32 -5.45 -10.54 -1.05
C LYS A 32 -4.20 -9.65 -1.19
N ARG A 33 -4.33 -8.50 -1.84
CA ARG A 33 -3.23 -7.55 -2.05
C ARG A 33 -2.93 -6.79 -0.75
N ALA A 34 -3.95 -6.39 -0.01
CA ALA A 34 -3.79 -5.76 1.30
C ALA A 34 -3.10 -6.70 2.29
N GLU A 35 -3.52 -7.96 2.37
CA GLU A 35 -2.88 -8.99 3.19
C GLU A 35 -1.42 -9.21 2.80
N ALA A 36 -1.12 -9.26 1.50
CA ALA A 36 0.26 -9.41 1.03
C ALA A 36 1.17 -8.26 1.47
N ILE A 37 0.68 -7.02 1.44
CA ILE A 37 1.43 -5.84 1.92
C ILE A 37 1.66 -5.93 3.44
N LEU A 38 0.64 -6.32 4.21
CA LEU A 38 0.78 -6.49 5.66
C LEU A 38 1.76 -7.61 6.02
N ASN A 39 1.73 -8.73 5.28
CA ASN A 39 2.67 -9.82 5.47
C ASN A 39 4.09 -9.39 5.12
N LEU A 40 4.30 -8.67 4.01
CA LEU A 40 5.60 -8.10 3.66
C LEU A 40 6.15 -7.20 4.78
N LYS A 41 5.30 -6.33 5.35
CA LYS A 41 5.66 -5.50 6.51
C LYS A 41 6.02 -6.36 7.72
N LYS A 42 5.26 -7.42 8.01
CA LYS A 42 5.53 -8.32 9.14
C LYS A 42 6.86 -9.07 8.98
N GLU A 43 7.19 -9.50 7.76
CA GLU A 43 8.41 -10.26 7.47
C GLU A 43 9.65 -9.37 7.42
N LYS A 44 9.56 -8.17 6.84
CA LYS A 44 10.70 -7.25 6.67
C LYS A 44 10.82 -6.18 7.76
N GLY A 45 9.80 -6.03 8.59
CA GLY A 45 9.65 -4.94 9.57
C GLY A 45 9.20 -3.62 8.93
N VAL A 46 9.83 -3.20 7.84
CA VAL A 46 9.50 -1.96 7.12
C VAL A 46 9.66 -2.14 5.62
N ILE A 47 8.72 -1.57 4.86
CA ILE A 47 8.78 -1.44 3.42
C ILE A 47 9.53 -0.14 3.12
N LYS A 48 10.68 -0.24 2.46
CA LYS A 48 11.55 0.89 2.12
C LYS A 48 11.39 1.33 0.68
N TYR A 49 11.08 0.40 -0.22
CA TYR A 49 10.98 0.66 -1.66
C TYR A 49 9.73 0.04 -2.28
N PHE A 50 9.18 0.69 -3.30
CA PHE A 50 8.05 0.16 -4.08
C PHE A 50 8.38 -1.17 -4.76
N ASP A 51 9.64 -1.40 -5.12
CA ASP A 51 10.10 -2.67 -5.68
C ASP A 51 9.84 -3.86 -4.74
N GLU A 52 9.82 -3.63 -3.43
CA GLU A 52 9.50 -4.67 -2.46
C GLU A 52 8.04 -5.10 -2.54
N ILE A 53 7.14 -4.15 -2.82
CA ILE A 53 5.73 -4.43 -3.09
C ILE A 53 5.58 -5.06 -4.48
N GLN A 54 6.36 -4.60 -5.47
CA GLN A 54 6.32 -5.13 -6.84
C GLN A 54 6.72 -6.61 -6.92
N ASN A 55 7.58 -7.07 -6.00
CA ASN A 55 7.98 -8.47 -5.92
C ASN A 55 6.87 -9.39 -5.36
N LEU A 56 5.77 -8.83 -4.85
CA LEU A 56 4.61 -9.60 -4.40
C LEU A 56 3.77 -10.09 -5.58
N SER A 57 3.22 -11.30 -5.45
CA SER A 57 2.32 -11.85 -6.46
C SER A 57 1.10 -10.96 -6.65
N GLY A 58 0.79 -10.65 -7.91
CA GLY A 58 -0.32 -9.78 -8.27
C GLY A 58 -0.01 -8.28 -8.19
N PHE A 59 1.24 -7.85 -8.01
CA PHE A 59 1.65 -6.44 -8.11
C PHE A 59 2.49 -6.20 -9.37
N ASP A 60 1.81 -6.16 -10.52
CA ASP A 60 2.46 -5.82 -11.78
C ASP A 60 2.87 -4.33 -11.84
N LYS A 61 3.65 -3.97 -12.86
CA LYS A 61 4.13 -2.58 -13.05
C LYS A 61 2.98 -1.58 -13.05
N LYS A 62 1.86 -1.91 -13.72
CA LYS A 62 0.67 -1.05 -13.78
C LYS A 62 0.04 -0.83 -12.40
N THR A 63 -0.06 -1.89 -11.59
CA THR A 63 -0.55 -1.78 -10.21
C THR A 63 0.38 -0.86 -9.40
N ILE A 64 1.69 -1.05 -9.49
CA ILE A 64 2.67 -0.21 -8.78
C ILE A 64 2.61 1.25 -9.21
N GLU A 65 2.49 1.54 -10.50
CA GLU A 65 2.31 2.89 -11.02
C GLU A 65 1.07 3.57 -10.46
N ASN A 66 -0.03 2.84 -10.32
CA ASN A 66 -1.23 3.36 -9.65
C ASN A 66 -0.98 3.60 -8.16
N LEU A 67 -0.34 2.67 -7.46
CA LEU A 67 -0.05 2.83 -6.02
C LEU A 67 0.84 4.03 -5.72
N ARG A 68 1.74 4.42 -6.62
CA ARG A 68 2.57 5.62 -6.46
C ARG A 68 1.77 6.92 -6.37
N LYS A 69 0.50 6.93 -6.77
CA LYS A 69 -0.42 8.07 -6.58
C LYS A 69 -0.96 8.15 -5.16
N TYR A 70 -1.04 7.01 -4.46
CA TYR A 70 -1.66 6.87 -3.15
C TYR A 70 -0.66 6.65 -2.03
N PHE A 71 0.52 6.13 -2.32
CA PHE A 71 1.51 5.77 -1.33
C PHE A 71 2.71 6.72 -1.33
N ILE A 72 3.20 6.99 -0.13
CA ILE A 72 4.47 7.67 0.13
C ILE A 72 5.23 6.87 1.18
N LEU A 73 6.46 6.46 0.87
CA LEU A 73 7.35 5.77 1.80
C LEU A 73 8.20 6.83 2.51
N LYS A 74 8.20 6.81 3.84
CA LYS A 74 8.92 7.78 4.69
C LYS A 74 10.16 7.17 5.34
#